data_AF-A0A8H5VCB1-F1
#
_entry.id   AF-A0A8H5VCB1-F1
#
_cell.length_a   1.000
_cell.length_b   1.000
_cell.length_c   1.000
_cell.angle_alpha   90.00
_cell.angle_beta   90.00
_cell.angle_gamma   90.00
#
_symmetry.space_group_name_H-M   'P 1'
#
loop_
_entity.id
_entity.type
_entity.pdbx_description
1 polymer ?
#
loop_
_entity_poly.entity_id
_entity_poly.type
_entity_poly.pdbx_seq_one_letter_code
_entity_poly.pdbx_strand_id
1 'polypeptide(L)'
;MRLSSFLLAAGLYSSALAVEASLDPWEIDPSCNGFENDIKDALTQSIDLADAARTSLDFLLAKMPDRNSDPDGAVKWARISSAANSIFGLMPNYKGHDAETQKYIEDLRDIFAKTANTLPSSQNNPAKGFSPILSQKPNAKPLMVCGDDVFQWYDVDDEPEPGVGKVRDQPAVSRYIQGGGTIAGAFYYANRWDFRQTKAASVGHCIGNREAVISSSDDIVIICPKMTSDAGKARITPRQYKTSAALGDSIMANWVSNPTQLYHELMHWFGGVDANLKHIIKDQVAVNEKGYLRYKDKNNQAEYYTRPPSQQELNQKGQRKQGAYGLRWIMNLARTYKDKNGNTSPYSGPKLATKNADSLAVFSFMMYLDQFDWSKNGDAQDFTRLRNKLGLNP
;
A
#
# COMPACT_ATOMS: atom_id res chain seq x y z
N MET A 1 -48.17 -24.16 -18.49
CA MET A 1 -47.91 -23.11 -17.47
C MET A 1 -47.70 -23.80 -16.12
N ARG A 2 -46.47 -23.90 -15.66
CA ARG A 2 -46.14 -24.31 -14.29
C ARG A 2 -45.11 -23.32 -13.77
N LEU A 3 -45.60 -22.33 -13.04
CA LEU A 3 -44.82 -21.44 -12.19
C LEU A 3 -44.48 -22.22 -10.93
N SER A 4 -43.20 -22.39 -10.61
CA SER A 4 -42.79 -22.79 -9.26
C SER A 4 -41.36 -22.32 -8.97
N SER A 5 -41.31 -21.24 -8.17
CA SER A 5 -40.44 -21.09 -7.00
C SER A 5 -38.94 -20.89 -7.24
N PHE A 6 -38.57 -19.64 -7.53
CA PHE A 6 -37.26 -19.10 -7.16
C PHE A 6 -37.15 -19.05 -5.63
N LEU A 7 -36.40 -19.96 -5.04
CA LEU A 7 -35.92 -19.84 -3.66
C LEU A 7 -34.73 -18.88 -3.68
N LEU A 8 -34.94 -17.66 -3.16
CA LEU A 8 -33.86 -16.80 -2.72
C LEU A 8 -33.08 -17.53 -1.61
N ALA A 9 -31.85 -17.95 -1.91
CA ALA A 9 -30.88 -18.27 -0.88
C ALA A 9 -30.49 -16.96 -0.20
N ALA A 10 -31.17 -16.64 0.91
CA ALA A 10 -30.74 -15.61 1.84
C ALA A 10 -29.41 -16.04 2.44
N GLY A 11 -28.32 -15.46 1.94
CA GLY A 11 -27.01 -15.57 2.57
C GLY A 11 -27.12 -15.10 4.01
N LEU A 12 -26.63 -15.93 4.94
CA LEU A 12 -26.37 -15.54 6.31
C LEU A 12 -25.33 -14.42 6.29
N TYR A 13 -25.80 -13.18 6.22
CA TYR A 13 -25.00 -12.03 6.62
C TYR A 13 -24.80 -12.17 8.13
N SER A 14 -23.63 -12.69 8.52
CA SER A 14 -23.11 -12.36 9.83
C SER A 14 -23.01 -10.84 9.86
N SER A 15 -23.92 -10.20 10.60
CA SER A 15 -23.79 -8.82 11.03
C SER A 15 -22.57 -8.73 11.94
N ALA A 16 -21.37 -8.77 11.36
CA ALA A 16 -20.18 -8.33 12.03
C ALA A 16 -20.46 -6.88 12.45
N LEU A 17 -20.42 -6.61 13.75
CA LEU A 17 -20.47 -5.25 14.27
C LEU A 17 -19.41 -4.45 13.51
N ALA A 18 -19.81 -3.36 12.86
CA ALA A 18 -18.88 -2.52 12.11
C ALA A 18 -17.82 -2.02 13.09
N VAL A 19 -16.57 -2.45 12.88
CA VAL A 19 -15.44 -2.06 13.70
C VAL A 19 -14.96 -0.70 13.19
N GLU A 20 -15.07 0.33 14.02
CA GLU A 20 -14.56 1.67 13.69
C GLU A 20 -13.08 1.82 14.01
N ALA A 21 -12.37 2.60 13.20
CA ALA A 21 -10.99 2.98 13.52
C ALA A 21 -10.95 3.96 14.71
N SER A 22 -9.90 3.85 15.52
CA SER A 22 -9.53 4.86 16.50
C SER A 22 -8.44 5.78 15.94
N LEU A 23 -8.54 7.08 16.23
CA LEU A 23 -7.45 8.03 15.99
C LEU A 23 -6.45 8.06 17.15
N ASP A 24 -6.75 7.43 18.29
CA ASP A 24 -5.88 7.43 19.48
C ASP A 24 -4.45 6.92 19.22
N PRO A 25 -4.20 5.93 18.34
CA PRO A 25 -2.83 5.50 18.01
C PRO A 25 -1.97 6.56 17.30
N TRP A 26 -2.58 7.66 16.86
CA TRP A 26 -1.95 8.69 16.06
C TRP A 26 -2.01 10.04 16.78
N GLU A 27 -1.00 10.86 16.56
CA GLU A 27 -1.08 12.30 16.79
C GLU A 27 -1.64 12.91 15.51
N ILE A 28 -2.81 13.55 15.59
CA ILE A 28 -3.43 14.24 14.44
C ILE A 28 -3.05 15.70 14.53
N ASP A 29 -2.37 16.19 13.50
CA ASP A 29 -1.85 17.54 13.44
C ASP A 29 -2.96 18.58 13.20
N PRO A 30 -2.84 19.82 13.73
CA PRO A 30 -3.79 20.90 13.44
C PRO A 30 -3.95 21.26 11.96
N SER A 31 -2.98 20.93 11.09
CA SER A 31 -3.16 21.04 9.63
C SER A 31 -4.32 20.19 9.10
N CYS A 32 -4.72 19.15 9.83
CA CYS A 32 -5.86 18.29 9.52
C CYS A 32 -7.20 18.77 10.11
N ASN A 33 -7.26 19.94 10.74
CA ASN A 33 -8.51 20.46 11.32
C ASN A 33 -9.62 20.54 10.26
N GLY A 34 -10.76 19.90 10.55
CA GLY A 34 -11.89 19.78 9.64
C GLY A 34 -11.86 18.54 8.73
N PHE A 35 -10.81 17.72 8.80
CA PHE A 35 -10.65 16.47 8.04
C PHE A 35 -10.60 15.23 8.94
N GLU A 36 -10.71 15.36 10.25
CA GLU A 36 -10.56 14.26 11.21
C GLU A 36 -11.58 13.14 10.95
N ASN A 37 -12.82 13.50 10.61
CA ASN A 37 -13.86 12.55 10.25
C ASN A 37 -13.54 11.81 8.94
N ASP A 38 -13.00 12.52 7.94
CA ASP A 38 -12.60 11.92 6.67
C ASP A 38 -11.43 10.95 6.87
N ILE A 39 -10.46 11.31 7.72
CA ILE A 39 -9.34 10.44 8.10
C ILE A 39 -9.87 9.21 8.85
N LYS A 40 -10.74 9.41 9.84
CA LYS A 40 -11.33 8.29 10.61
C LYS A 40 -12.12 7.34 9.71
N ASP A 41 -12.91 7.86 8.76
CA ASP A 41 -13.62 7.02 7.80
C ASP A 41 -12.66 6.30 6.84
N ALA A 42 -11.61 6.96 6.35
CA ALA A 42 -10.58 6.35 5.51
C ALA A 42 -9.84 5.20 6.23
N LEU A 43 -9.49 5.39 7.52
CA LEU A 43 -8.91 4.34 8.35
C LEU A 43 -9.92 3.23 8.65
N THR A 44 -11.19 3.55 8.82
CA THR A 44 -12.23 2.53 9.03
C THR A 44 -12.42 1.67 7.78
N GLN A 45 -12.45 2.28 6.59
CA GLN A 45 -12.48 1.54 5.33
C GLN A 45 -11.18 0.74 5.09
N SER A 46 -10.04 1.20 5.61
CA SER A 46 -8.79 0.43 5.62
C SER A 46 -8.90 -0.86 6.44
N ILE A 47 -9.66 -0.86 7.54
CA ILE A 47 -9.98 -2.08 8.30
C ILE A 47 -10.79 -3.04 7.43
N ASP A 48 -11.82 -2.56 6.75
CA ASP A 48 -12.65 -3.39 5.86
C ASP A 48 -11.82 -4.07 4.76
N LEU A 49 -10.91 -3.32 4.12
CA LEU A 49 -10.00 -3.81 3.09
C LEU A 49 -9.04 -4.88 3.65
N ALA A 50 -8.41 -4.60 4.79
CA ALA A 50 -7.48 -5.51 5.44
C ALA A 50 -8.17 -6.80 5.89
N ASP A 51 -9.35 -6.70 6.50
CA ASP A 51 -10.08 -7.86 6.99
C ASP A 51 -10.56 -8.77 5.84
N ALA A 52 -11.06 -8.18 4.75
CA ALA A 52 -11.43 -8.93 3.55
C ALA A 52 -10.22 -9.69 2.96
N ALA A 53 -9.05 -9.05 2.92
CA ALA A 53 -7.81 -9.65 2.43
C ALA A 53 -7.34 -10.80 3.34
N ARG A 54 -7.25 -10.54 4.65
CA ARG A 54 -6.86 -11.53 5.66
C ARG A 54 -7.76 -12.76 5.60
N THR A 55 -9.07 -12.57 5.70
CA THR A 55 -10.06 -13.65 5.72
C THR A 55 -10.04 -14.45 4.43
N SER A 56 -9.80 -13.79 3.28
CA SER A 56 -9.63 -14.48 2.01
C SER A 56 -8.37 -15.33 1.97
N LEU A 57 -7.24 -14.85 2.52
CA LEU A 57 -6.00 -15.62 2.59
C LEU A 57 -6.10 -16.78 3.59
N ASP A 58 -6.77 -16.60 4.72
CA ASP A 58 -7.08 -17.70 5.65
C ASP A 58 -7.89 -18.80 4.97
N PHE A 59 -8.88 -18.42 4.17
CA PHE A 59 -9.65 -19.38 3.38
C PHE A 59 -8.80 -20.04 2.29
N LEU A 60 -7.86 -19.31 1.69
CA LEU A 60 -6.96 -19.82 0.66
C LEU A 60 -5.96 -20.83 1.21
N LEU A 61 -5.47 -20.66 2.45
CA LEU A 61 -4.55 -21.59 3.12
C LEU A 61 -5.15 -23.00 3.29
N ALA A 62 -6.47 -23.08 3.42
CA ALA A 62 -7.16 -24.35 3.41
C ALA A 62 -7.18 -24.97 2.02
N LYS A 63 -7.27 -26.30 1.97
CA LYS A 63 -7.55 -27.02 0.74
C LYS A 63 -8.86 -26.50 0.14
N MET A 64 -8.91 -26.38 -1.19
CA MET A 64 -10.14 -26.04 -1.91
C MET A 64 -11.28 -26.97 -1.47
N PRO A 65 -12.47 -26.41 -1.15
CA PRO A 65 -13.66 -27.21 -0.86
C PRO A 65 -13.98 -28.20 -1.97
N ASP A 66 -14.59 -29.33 -1.61
CA ASP A 66 -15.02 -30.31 -2.60
C ASP A 66 -16.11 -29.71 -3.49
N ARG A 67 -15.92 -29.83 -4.80
CA ARG A 67 -16.74 -29.16 -5.81
C ARG A 67 -18.17 -29.71 -5.87
N ASN A 68 -18.37 -30.95 -5.45
CA ASN A 68 -19.67 -31.60 -5.51
C ASN A 68 -20.49 -31.27 -4.25
N SER A 69 -19.85 -31.23 -3.09
CA SER A 69 -20.55 -30.92 -1.82
C SER A 69 -20.62 -29.42 -1.50
N ASP A 70 -19.66 -28.62 -1.96
CA ASP A 70 -19.58 -27.16 -1.73
C ASP A 70 -19.08 -26.41 -2.99
N PRO A 71 -19.93 -26.29 -4.02
CA PRO A 71 -19.57 -25.62 -5.27
C PRO A 71 -19.26 -24.13 -5.09
N ASP A 72 -20.00 -23.43 -4.22
CA ASP A 72 -19.79 -22.00 -4.00
C ASP A 72 -18.51 -21.71 -3.22
N GLY A 73 -18.17 -22.54 -2.22
CA GLY A 73 -16.87 -22.49 -1.56
C GLY A 73 -15.71 -22.77 -2.52
N ALA A 74 -15.87 -23.73 -3.44
CA ALA A 74 -14.87 -23.99 -4.48
C ALA A 74 -14.70 -22.80 -5.45
N VAL A 75 -15.79 -22.13 -5.85
CA VAL A 75 -15.75 -20.91 -6.67
C VAL A 75 -15.06 -19.76 -5.92
N LYS A 76 -15.40 -19.55 -4.64
CA LYS A 76 -14.75 -18.55 -3.77
C LYS A 76 -13.25 -18.80 -3.68
N TRP A 77 -12.84 -20.04 -3.43
CA TRP A 77 -11.43 -20.43 -3.37
C TRP A 77 -10.72 -20.14 -4.70
N ALA A 78 -11.33 -20.52 -5.83
CA ALA A 78 -10.77 -20.32 -7.16
C ALA A 78 -10.62 -18.83 -7.53
N ARG A 79 -11.55 -17.98 -7.09
CA ARG A 79 -11.47 -16.53 -7.26
C ARG A 79 -10.27 -15.96 -6.50
N ILE A 80 -10.16 -16.26 -5.21
CA ILE A 80 -9.07 -15.77 -4.35
C ILE A 80 -7.72 -16.27 -4.89
N SER A 81 -7.63 -17.55 -5.26
CA SER A 81 -6.46 -18.15 -5.88
C SER A 81 -6.05 -17.43 -7.17
N SER A 82 -7.02 -17.09 -8.03
CA SER A 82 -6.75 -16.37 -9.29
C SER A 82 -6.25 -14.94 -9.04
N ALA A 83 -6.80 -14.24 -8.04
CA ALA A 83 -6.33 -12.92 -7.64
C ALA A 83 -4.92 -12.98 -7.03
N ALA A 84 -4.65 -13.93 -6.14
CA ALA A 84 -3.32 -14.14 -5.55
C ALA A 84 -2.27 -14.46 -6.63
N ASN A 85 -2.62 -15.26 -7.64
CA ASN A 85 -1.75 -15.50 -8.79
C ASN A 85 -1.50 -14.22 -9.61
N SER A 86 -2.55 -13.46 -9.89
CA SER A 86 -2.43 -12.28 -10.77
C SER A 86 -1.68 -11.13 -10.12
N ILE A 87 -1.86 -10.93 -8.81
CA ILE A 87 -1.30 -9.80 -8.06
C ILE A 87 0.04 -10.12 -7.42
N PHE A 88 0.23 -11.36 -6.96
CA PHE A 88 1.43 -11.78 -6.24
C PHE A 88 2.23 -12.86 -6.98
N GLY A 89 1.75 -13.44 -8.07
CA GLY A 89 2.48 -14.49 -8.80
C GLY A 89 2.48 -15.83 -8.08
N LEU A 90 1.70 -15.96 -7.01
CA LEU A 90 1.60 -17.18 -6.23
C LEU A 90 0.95 -18.28 -7.05
N MET A 91 1.28 -19.54 -6.75
CA MET A 91 0.67 -20.70 -7.39
C MET A 91 -0.09 -21.55 -6.36
N PRO A 92 -1.22 -21.05 -5.80
CA PRO A 92 -2.00 -21.82 -4.84
C PRO A 92 -2.45 -23.17 -5.42
N ASN A 93 -2.36 -24.24 -4.64
CA ASN A 93 -2.65 -25.60 -5.09
C ASN A 93 -3.88 -26.13 -4.34
N TYR A 94 -4.89 -26.56 -5.11
CA TYR A 94 -6.15 -27.06 -4.60
C TYR A 94 -6.04 -28.35 -3.78
N LYS A 95 -4.88 -29.04 -3.79
CA LYS A 95 -4.59 -30.21 -2.95
C LYS A 95 -3.83 -29.89 -1.67
N GLY A 96 -3.41 -28.65 -1.49
CA GLY A 96 -2.47 -28.22 -0.45
C GLY A 96 -1.23 -27.57 -1.06
N HIS A 97 -0.74 -26.51 -0.43
CA HIS A 97 0.36 -25.67 -0.91
C HIS A 97 1.73 -26.32 -0.68
N ASP A 98 2.71 -25.98 -1.51
CA ASP A 98 4.11 -26.15 -1.12
C ASP A 98 4.49 -25.15 -0.02
N ALA A 99 5.61 -25.43 0.67
CA ALA A 99 6.05 -24.64 1.82
C ALA A 99 6.35 -23.17 1.48
N GLU A 100 6.84 -22.88 0.27
CA GLU A 100 7.16 -21.52 -0.14
C GLU A 100 5.88 -20.71 -0.37
N THR A 101 4.94 -21.25 -1.13
CA THR A 101 3.64 -20.63 -1.40
C THR A 101 2.85 -20.45 -0.10
N GLN A 102 2.85 -21.47 0.77
CA GLN A 102 2.21 -21.37 2.08
C GLN A 102 2.79 -20.22 2.90
N LYS A 103 4.12 -20.13 2.99
CA LYS A 103 4.78 -19.04 3.72
C LYS A 103 4.41 -17.66 3.19
N TYR A 104 4.36 -17.47 1.86
CA TYR A 104 3.93 -16.19 1.31
C TYR A 104 2.49 -15.83 1.70
N ILE A 105 1.57 -16.80 1.68
CA ILE A 105 0.17 -16.58 2.04
C ILE A 105 0.06 -16.24 3.53
N GLU A 106 0.77 -16.95 4.40
CA GLU A 106 0.82 -16.69 5.85
C GLU A 106 1.41 -15.30 6.15
N ASP A 107 2.56 -14.96 5.56
CA ASP A 107 3.22 -13.67 5.75
C ASP A 107 2.29 -12.50 5.29
N LEU A 108 1.58 -12.67 4.17
CA LEU A 108 0.59 -11.69 3.69
C LEU A 108 -0.59 -11.55 4.63
N ARG A 109 -1.18 -12.68 5.06
CA ARG A 109 -2.30 -12.69 6.00
C ARG A 109 -1.93 -11.95 7.28
N ASP A 110 -0.74 -12.20 7.82
CA ASP A 110 -0.29 -11.60 9.08
C ASP A 110 -0.10 -10.08 8.95
N ILE A 111 0.35 -9.57 7.80
CA ILE A 111 0.41 -8.12 7.51
C ILE A 111 -0.99 -7.50 7.53
N PHE A 112 -1.95 -8.14 6.86
CA PHE A 112 -3.34 -7.64 6.84
C PHE A 112 -4.00 -7.74 8.22
N ALA A 113 -3.77 -8.82 8.95
CA ALA A 113 -4.23 -8.98 10.34
C ALA A 113 -3.69 -7.89 11.25
N LYS A 114 -2.39 -7.58 11.12
CA LYS A 114 -1.78 -6.49 11.88
C LYS A 114 -2.48 -5.15 11.61
N THR A 115 -2.82 -4.86 10.35
CA THR A 115 -3.54 -3.63 9.99
C THR A 115 -4.94 -3.62 10.60
N ALA A 116 -5.74 -4.67 10.36
CA ALA A 116 -7.12 -4.79 10.84
C ALA A 116 -7.24 -4.76 12.36
N ASN A 117 -6.25 -5.30 13.09
CA ASN A 117 -6.25 -5.33 14.55
C ASN A 117 -5.71 -4.03 15.18
N THR A 118 -4.80 -3.32 14.52
CA THR A 118 -4.15 -2.13 15.11
C THR A 118 -5.02 -0.88 14.96
N LEU A 119 -5.62 -0.67 13.79
CA LEU A 119 -6.41 0.54 13.51
C LEU A 119 -7.61 0.79 14.46
N PRO A 120 -8.35 -0.23 14.96
CA PRO A 120 -9.40 0.00 15.95
C PRO A 120 -8.88 0.07 17.39
N SER A 121 -7.60 -0.22 17.62
CA SER A 121 -7.03 -0.26 18.97
C SER A 121 -6.61 1.13 19.45
N SER A 122 -6.30 1.26 20.74
CA SER A 122 -5.80 2.52 21.33
C SER A 122 -4.28 2.71 21.19
N GLN A 123 -3.56 1.73 20.62
CA GLN A 123 -2.10 1.76 20.49
C GLN A 123 -1.66 1.44 19.07
N ASN A 124 -0.58 2.09 18.62
CA ASN A 124 -0.03 1.80 17.31
C ASN A 124 0.83 0.51 17.33
N ASN A 125 1.31 0.06 16.18
CA ASN A 125 2.23 -1.07 16.07
C ASN A 125 3.40 -0.73 15.13
N PRO A 126 4.55 -0.32 15.69
CA PRO A 126 4.88 -0.24 17.13
C PRO A 126 4.19 0.94 17.85
N ALA A 127 3.91 0.78 19.15
CA ALA A 127 3.09 1.71 19.93
C ALA A 127 3.58 3.16 19.93
N LYS A 128 4.90 3.36 19.85
CA LYS A 128 5.55 4.68 19.89
C LYS A 128 6.15 5.12 18.55
N GLY A 129 5.81 4.44 17.46
CA GLY A 129 6.47 4.62 16.17
C GLY A 129 7.80 3.86 16.07
N PHE A 130 8.40 3.90 14.88
CA PHE A 130 9.63 3.22 14.51
C PHE A 130 10.89 4.04 14.82
N SER A 131 10.79 5.36 14.89
CA SER A 131 11.94 6.24 15.08
C SER A 131 12.52 6.08 16.48
N PRO A 132 13.80 5.68 16.64
CA PRO A 132 14.43 5.54 17.95
C PRO A 132 14.55 6.85 18.71
N ILE A 133 14.50 8.00 18.00
CA ILE A 133 14.58 9.33 18.59
C ILE A 133 13.20 9.77 19.06
N LEU A 134 12.19 9.70 18.19
CA LEU A 134 10.85 10.18 18.51
C LEU A 134 10.17 9.30 19.56
N SER A 135 10.39 7.99 19.52
CA SER A 135 9.83 7.03 20.48
C SER A 135 10.30 7.21 21.93
N GLN A 136 11.38 7.97 22.16
CA GLN A 136 11.86 8.30 23.52
C GLN A 136 11.00 9.38 24.19
N LYS A 137 10.22 10.13 23.43
CA LYS A 137 9.35 11.17 24.01
C LYS A 137 8.28 10.53 24.92
N PRO A 138 7.90 11.21 26.01
CA PRO A 138 6.73 10.84 26.78
C PRO A 138 5.50 10.81 25.87
N ASN A 139 4.70 9.74 25.94
CA ASN A 139 3.48 9.58 25.13
C ASN A 139 3.69 9.69 23.60
N ALA A 140 4.90 9.36 23.11
CA ALA A 140 5.20 9.40 21.68
C ALA A 140 4.18 8.62 20.85
N LYS A 141 3.65 9.27 19.82
CA LYS A 141 2.81 8.69 18.79
C LYS A 141 3.33 9.11 17.42
N PRO A 142 3.15 8.28 16.38
CA PRO A 142 3.36 8.73 15.02
C PRO A 142 2.35 9.82 14.65
N LEU A 143 2.80 10.75 13.79
CA LEU A 143 2.06 11.95 13.41
C LEU A 143 1.36 11.75 12.07
N MET A 144 0.12 12.22 11.96
CA MET A 144 -0.56 12.43 10.68
C MET A 144 -0.72 13.92 10.43
N VAL A 145 -0.22 14.40 9.29
CA VAL A 145 -0.35 15.80 8.84
C VAL A 145 -1.11 15.89 7.53
N CYS A 146 -1.75 17.02 7.27
CA CYS A 146 -2.51 17.28 6.06
C CYS A 146 -1.87 18.43 5.28
N GLY A 147 -0.96 18.07 4.37
CA GLY A 147 -0.06 19.01 3.69
C GLY A 147 1.37 18.87 4.18
N ASP A 148 2.32 19.27 3.33
CA ASP A 148 3.75 19.33 3.64
C ASP A 148 4.24 20.76 3.84
N ASP A 149 3.33 21.74 3.89
CA ASP A 149 3.56 23.15 4.19
C ASP A 149 3.72 23.43 5.69
N VAL A 150 3.41 22.46 6.55
CA VAL A 150 3.75 22.49 7.99
C VAL A 150 5.26 22.58 8.23
N PHE A 151 6.06 22.10 7.29
CA PHE A 151 7.51 22.12 7.37
C PHE A 151 8.06 23.51 7.04
N GLN A 152 8.75 24.12 8.01
CA GLN A 152 9.36 25.44 7.85
C GLN A 152 10.86 25.32 7.61
N TRP A 153 11.39 26.21 6.76
CA TRP A 153 12.81 26.26 6.45
C TRP A 153 13.58 27.05 7.51
N TYR A 154 14.71 26.51 7.93
CA TYR A 154 15.67 27.12 8.84
C TYR A 154 17.07 27.07 8.23
N ASP A 155 17.75 28.21 8.17
CA ASP A 155 19.13 28.29 7.69
C ASP A 155 20.07 27.62 8.71
N VAL A 156 21.30 27.30 8.29
CA VAL A 156 22.26 26.48 9.06
C VAL A 156 22.55 26.97 10.49
N ASP A 157 22.44 28.27 10.74
CA ASP A 157 22.70 28.92 12.03
C ASP A 157 21.44 29.18 12.88
N ASP A 158 20.26 28.87 12.34
CA ASP A 158 18.98 29.07 13.00
C ASP A 158 18.68 27.94 13.99
N GLU A 159 17.90 28.26 15.02
CA GLU A 159 17.33 27.33 15.98
C GLU A 159 15.80 27.30 15.78
N PRO A 160 15.21 26.16 15.37
CA PRO A 160 13.78 26.12 15.04
C PRO A 160 12.84 26.39 16.21
N GLU A 161 13.18 25.85 17.37
CA GLU A 161 12.43 25.97 18.61
C GLU A 161 13.43 26.07 19.78
N PRO A 162 13.11 26.84 20.84
CA PRO A 162 13.99 26.95 22.01
C PRO A 162 14.37 25.58 22.61
N GLY A 163 15.67 25.31 22.71
CA GLY A 163 16.21 24.09 23.32
C GLY A 163 16.41 22.93 22.35
N VAL A 164 15.98 23.05 21.08
CA VAL A 164 16.28 22.06 20.03
C VAL A 164 17.72 22.21 19.52
N GLY A 165 18.31 23.40 19.68
CA GLY A 165 19.63 23.73 19.17
C GLY A 165 19.62 24.05 17.67
N LYS A 166 20.75 24.56 17.18
CA LYS A 166 20.86 25.02 15.81
C LYS A 166 20.87 23.87 14.81
N VAL A 167 20.50 24.15 13.56
CA VAL A 167 20.54 23.15 12.48
C VAL A 167 21.93 22.50 12.35
N ARG A 168 23.00 23.30 12.40
CA ARG A 168 24.40 22.80 12.32
C ARG A 168 24.82 21.89 13.48
N ASP A 169 24.19 22.04 14.63
CA ASP A 169 24.53 21.32 15.87
C ASP A 169 23.80 19.97 15.96
N GLN A 170 22.88 19.70 15.03
CA GLN A 170 22.19 18.42 14.96
C GLN A 170 23.18 17.29 14.64
N PRO A 171 23.14 16.14 15.36
CA PRO A 171 24.15 15.09 15.22
C PRO A 171 24.35 14.55 13.79
N ALA A 172 23.27 14.51 13.00
CA ALA A 172 23.31 14.09 11.60
C ALA A 172 24.09 15.10 10.73
N VAL A 173 23.97 16.39 11.02
CA VAL A 173 24.62 17.48 10.28
C VAL A 173 26.06 17.65 10.73
N SER A 174 26.32 17.69 12.04
CA SER A 174 27.68 17.94 12.55
C SER A 174 28.67 16.89 12.05
N ARG A 175 28.28 15.61 11.98
CA ARG A 175 29.12 14.54 11.40
C ARG A 175 29.38 14.73 9.92
N TYR A 176 28.36 15.17 9.17
CA TYR A 176 28.47 15.41 7.73
C TYR A 176 29.40 16.59 7.43
N ILE A 177 29.30 17.68 8.20
CA ILE A 177 30.18 18.85 8.10
C ILE A 177 31.62 18.50 8.50
N GLN A 178 31.82 17.75 9.59
CA GLN A 178 33.15 17.27 9.99
C GLN A 178 33.84 16.41 8.91
N GLY A 179 33.06 15.72 8.07
CA GLY A 179 33.55 14.99 6.90
C GLY A 179 33.81 15.86 5.67
N GLY A 180 33.76 17.19 5.78
CA GLY A 180 33.98 18.14 4.69
C GLY A 180 32.74 18.45 3.84
N GLY A 181 31.55 18.02 4.29
CA GLY A 181 30.28 18.34 3.65
C GLY A 181 29.80 19.77 3.93
N THR A 182 28.83 20.24 3.15
CA THR A 182 28.14 21.52 3.36
C THR A 182 26.62 21.33 3.40
N ILE A 183 25.96 22.01 4.34
CA ILE A 183 24.49 22.05 4.49
C ILE A 183 24.07 23.51 4.45
N ALA A 184 23.02 23.81 3.68
CA ALA A 184 22.44 25.16 3.61
C ALA A 184 21.45 25.41 4.75
N GLY A 185 20.73 24.37 5.16
CA GLY A 185 19.70 24.46 6.18
C GLY A 185 18.87 23.18 6.23
N ALA A 186 17.70 23.26 6.84
CA ALA A 186 16.78 22.15 6.95
C ALA A 186 15.33 22.63 6.95
N PHE A 187 14.44 21.75 6.50
CA PHE A 187 13.05 21.83 6.90
C PHE A 187 12.89 21.18 8.28
N TYR A 188 12.10 21.82 9.14
CA TYR A 188 11.80 21.32 10.47
C TYR A 188 10.29 21.40 10.75
N TYR A 189 9.78 20.34 11.38
CA TYR A 189 8.44 20.35 11.98
C TYR A 189 8.34 19.29 13.09
N ALA A 190 7.85 19.67 14.27
CA ALA A 190 7.54 18.73 15.36
C ALA A 190 8.67 17.71 15.65
N ASN A 191 9.93 18.18 15.71
CA ASN A 191 11.16 17.39 15.89
C ASN A 191 11.55 16.45 14.74
N ARG A 192 11.04 16.69 13.53
CA ARG A 192 11.41 15.99 12.31
C ARG A 192 12.24 16.91 11.44
N TRP A 193 13.29 16.37 10.83
CA TRP A 193 14.29 17.14 10.11
C TRP A 193 14.47 16.62 8.69
N ASP A 194 14.46 17.53 7.72
CA ASP A 194 14.88 17.25 6.35
C ASP A 194 16.00 18.22 5.94
N PHE A 195 17.24 17.75 6.10
CA PHE A 195 18.46 18.51 5.86
C PHE A 195 18.77 18.65 4.36
N ARG A 196 19.10 19.86 3.91
CA ARG A 196 19.37 20.15 2.49
C ARG A 196 20.71 20.84 2.31
N GLN A 197 21.43 20.42 1.25
CA GLN A 197 22.69 21.03 0.83
C GLN A 197 22.50 22.39 0.15
N THR A 198 21.30 22.64 -0.37
CA THR A 198 20.92 23.90 -1.03
C THR A 198 19.57 24.38 -0.50
N LYS A 199 19.37 25.70 -0.50
CA LYS A 199 18.07 26.28 -0.12
C LYS A 199 16.98 25.83 -1.09
N ALA A 200 15.85 25.42 -0.55
CA ALA A 200 14.69 24.95 -1.29
C ALA A 200 13.42 25.66 -0.82
N ALA A 201 12.44 25.78 -1.72
CA ALA A 201 11.17 26.46 -1.42
C ALA A 201 10.17 25.55 -0.68
N SER A 202 10.34 24.22 -0.77
CA SER A 202 9.53 23.25 -0.04
C SER A 202 10.30 21.95 0.20
N VAL A 203 9.82 21.18 1.19
CA VAL A 203 10.30 19.83 1.48
C VAL A 203 10.00 18.86 0.31
N GLY A 204 8.89 19.09 -0.38
CA GLY A 204 8.56 18.45 -1.64
C GLY A 204 7.97 17.06 -1.51
N HIS A 205 7.36 16.74 -0.36
CA HIS A 205 6.67 15.48 -0.15
C HIS A 205 5.42 15.38 -1.03
N CYS A 206 4.66 16.46 -1.18
CA CYS A 206 3.39 16.51 -1.93
C CYS A 206 3.50 17.07 -3.36
N ILE A 207 4.69 17.05 -3.97
CA ILE A 207 4.88 17.55 -5.35
C ILE A 207 4.26 16.60 -6.38
N GLY A 208 3.57 17.20 -7.37
CA GLY A 208 3.06 16.51 -8.55
C GLY A 208 1.75 15.79 -8.28
N ASN A 209 1.70 14.49 -8.58
CA ASN A 209 0.49 13.65 -8.45
C ASN A 209 0.52 12.75 -7.21
N ARG A 210 1.27 13.11 -6.17
CA ARG A 210 1.29 12.36 -4.92
C ARG A 210 0.03 12.65 -4.11
N GLU A 211 -0.56 11.61 -3.57
CA GLU A 211 -1.82 11.68 -2.83
C GLU A 211 -1.58 11.55 -1.31
N ALA A 212 -0.58 10.76 -0.93
CA ALA A 212 -0.06 10.66 0.43
C ALA A 212 1.42 10.22 0.39
N VAL A 213 2.11 10.32 1.52
CA VAL A 213 3.48 9.84 1.71
C VAL A 213 3.64 9.37 3.16
N ILE A 214 4.39 8.30 3.37
CA ILE A 214 4.82 7.87 4.70
C ILE A 214 6.34 7.86 4.87
N SER A 215 6.80 8.20 6.06
CA SER A 215 8.19 8.03 6.49
C SER A 215 8.24 7.35 7.86
N SER A 216 8.83 6.16 7.92
CA SER A 216 9.10 5.48 9.20
C SER A 216 10.31 6.02 9.95
N SER A 217 11.27 6.68 9.30
CA SER A 217 12.38 7.33 10.02
C SER A 217 11.90 8.53 10.82
N ASP A 218 10.86 9.18 10.32
CA ASP A 218 10.28 10.39 10.88
C ASP A 218 8.94 10.13 11.59
N ASP A 219 8.47 8.89 11.66
CA ASP A 219 7.16 8.52 12.21
C ASP A 219 6.04 9.48 11.80
N ILE A 220 5.88 9.66 10.49
CA ILE A 220 4.91 10.60 9.92
C ILE A 220 4.21 10.01 8.70
N VAL A 221 2.90 10.25 8.62
CA VAL A 221 2.09 10.11 7.40
C VAL A 221 1.65 11.51 6.98
N ILE A 222 1.88 11.85 5.72
CA ILE A 222 1.51 13.13 5.11
C ILE A 222 0.38 12.86 4.11
N ILE A 223 -0.81 13.37 4.39
CA ILE A 223 -1.95 13.33 3.46
C ILE A 223 -1.85 14.59 2.59
N CYS A 224 -1.69 14.42 1.27
CA CYS A 224 -1.43 15.57 0.41
C CYS A 224 -2.70 16.37 0.11
N PRO A 225 -2.60 17.69 -0.18
CA PRO A 225 -3.76 18.57 -0.35
C PRO A 225 -4.77 18.12 -1.41
N LYS A 226 -4.31 17.38 -2.42
CA LYS A 226 -5.17 16.80 -3.46
C LYS A 226 -6.23 15.85 -2.88
N MET A 227 -5.94 15.19 -1.76
CA MET A 227 -6.85 14.27 -1.06
C MET A 227 -7.79 14.95 -0.08
N THR A 228 -7.36 16.07 0.52
CA THR A 228 -8.19 16.87 1.44
C THR A 228 -9.04 17.93 0.72
N SER A 229 -8.75 18.23 -0.56
CA SER A 229 -9.60 19.08 -1.40
C SER A 229 -11.02 18.51 -1.58
N ASP A 230 -11.99 19.37 -1.90
CA ASP A 230 -13.37 18.94 -2.19
C ASP A 230 -13.44 17.93 -3.35
N ALA A 231 -12.61 18.11 -4.38
CA ALA A 231 -12.50 17.15 -5.48
C ALA A 231 -11.89 15.81 -5.04
N GLY A 232 -10.99 15.83 -4.05
CA GLY A 232 -10.43 14.62 -3.43
C GLY A 232 -11.48 13.87 -2.62
N LYS A 233 -12.23 14.57 -1.76
CA LYS A 233 -13.31 14.03 -0.93
C LYS A 233 -14.49 13.50 -1.74
N ALA A 234 -14.76 14.09 -2.92
CA ALA A 234 -15.83 13.65 -3.81
C ALA A 234 -15.50 12.36 -4.60
N ARG A 235 -14.28 11.82 -4.52
CA ARG A 235 -13.93 10.57 -5.21
C ARG A 235 -14.66 9.40 -4.58
N ILE A 236 -15.12 8.47 -5.44
CA ILE A 236 -15.83 7.27 -5.03
C ILE A 236 -14.94 6.43 -4.10
N THR A 237 -15.45 6.13 -2.90
CA THR A 237 -14.76 5.31 -1.89
C THR A 237 -14.94 3.82 -2.14
N PRO A 238 -14.14 2.94 -1.53
CA PRO A 238 -14.35 1.50 -1.60
C PRO A 238 -15.78 1.05 -1.25
N ARG A 239 -16.36 1.57 -0.16
CA ARG A 239 -17.73 1.26 0.25
C ARG A 239 -18.77 1.64 -0.81
N GLN A 240 -18.63 2.84 -1.38
CA GLN A 240 -19.51 3.30 -2.46
C GLN A 240 -19.33 2.48 -3.73
N TYR A 241 -18.09 2.14 -4.09
CA TYR A 241 -17.84 1.33 -5.28
C TYR A 241 -18.35 -0.10 -5.13
N LYS A 242 -18.28 -0.67 -3.92
CA LYS A 242 -18.85 -1.99 -3.65
C LYS A 242 -20.33 -2.09 -3.98
N THR A 243 -21.09 -1.00 -3.77
CA THR A 243 -22.52 -0.96 -4.07
C THR A 243 -22.84 -0.51 -5.49
N SER A 244 -21.93 0.23 -6.15
CA SER A 244 -22.17 0.78 -7.48
C SER A 244 -21.52 0.03 -8.65
N ALA A 245 -20.55 -0.85 -8.39
CA ALA A 245 -19.81 -1.55 -9.44
C ALA A 245 -20.72 -2.47 -10.28
N ALA A 246 -20.42 -2.54 -11.58
CA ALA A 246 -21.14 -3.34 -12.56
C ALA A 246 -20.21 -4.31 -13.32
N LEU A 247 -20.82 -5.29 -13.99
CA LEU A 247 -20.09 -6.22 -14.86
C LEU A 247 -19.34 -5.46 -15.97
N GLY A 248 -18.06 -5.76 -16.14
CA GLY A 248 -17.20 -5.10 -17.13
C GLY A 248 -16.49 -3.83 -16.63
N ASP A 249 -16.81 -3.33 -15.43
CA ASP A 249 -16.09 -2.21 -14.84
C ASP A 249 -14.62 -2.56 -14.59
N SER A 250 -13.74 -1.56 -14.63
CA SER A 250 -12.33 -1.73 -14.25
C SER A 250 -12.13 -1.44 -12.77
N ILE A 251 -11.42 -2.31 -12.06
CA ILE A 251 -11.03 -2.11 -10.66
C ILE A 251 -10.24 -0.81 -10.46
N MET A 252 -9.54 -0.35 -11.50
CA MET A 252 -8.75 0.87 -11.46
C MET A 252 -9.57 2.15 -11.62
N ALA A 253 -10.84 2.06 -12.05
CA ALA A 253 -11.68 3.23 -12.34
C ALA A 253 -11.86 4.15 -11.12
N ASN A 254 -12.04 3.55 -9.94
CA ASN A 254 -12.22 4.25 -8.67
C ASN A 254 -11.12 3.87 -7.65
N TRP A 255 -9.93 3.53 -8.15
CA TRP A 255 -8.81 3.14 -7.28
C TRP A 255 -8.28 4.30 -6.45
N VAL A 256 -8.29 5.54 -6.96
CA VAL A 256 -7.68 6.67 -6.27
C VAL A 256 -8.72 7.39 -5.41
N SER A 257 -8.69 7.18 -4.09
CA SER A 257 -9.57 7.80 -3.09
C SER A 257 -8.82 7.93 -1.75
N ASN A 258 -9.34 8.70 -0.79
CA ASN A 258 -8.66 8.89 0.51
C ASN A 258 -8.43 7.54 1.22
N PRO A 259 -9.46 6.67 1.36
CA PRO A 259 -9.28 5.33 1.91
C PRO A 259 -8.19 4.50 1.23
N THR A 260 -8.14 4.46 -0.11
CA THR A 260 -7.20 3.57 -0.81
C THR A 260 -5.77 4.09 -0.81
N GLN A 261 -5.57 5.40 -0.90
CA GLN A 261 -4.23 5.99 -0.86
C GLN A 261 -3.67 5.95 0.56
N LEU A 262 -4.48 6.22 1.59
CA LEU A 262 -4.04 6.04 2.97
C LEU A 262 -3.75 4.58 3.27
N TYR A 263 -4.59 3.65 2.78
CA TYR A 263 -4.35 2.22 2.94
C TYR A 263 -3.05 1.74 2.29
N HIS A 264 -2.70 2.27 1.11
CA HIS A 264 -1.39 2.02 0.48
C HIS A 264 -0.24 2.41 1.42
N GLU A 265 -0.26 3.62 1.98
CA GLU A 265 0.76 4.07 2.92
C GLU A 265 0.81 3.22 4.20
N LEU A 266 -0.35 2.78 4.71
CA LEU A 266 -0.42 1.88 5.87
C LEU A 266 0.21 0.50 5.60
N MET A 267 0.23 0.03 4.35
CA MET A 267 0.96 -1.21 4.01
C MET A 267 2.46 -1.06 4.20
N HIS A 268 3.03 0.12 3.95
CA HIS A 268 4.43 0.40 4.30
C HIS A 268 4.64 0.41 5.82
N TRP A 269 3.72 1.01 6.58
CA TRP A 269 3.80 1.09 8.04
C TRP A 269 3.72 -0.29 8.68
N PHE A 270 2.60 -1.00 8.49
CA PHE A 270 2.35 -2.27 9.15
C PHE A 270 3.21 -3.40 8.61
N GLY A 271 3.68 -3.28 7.36
CA GLY A 271 4.73 -4.11 6.77
C GLY A 271 6.05 -4.10 7.53
N GLY A 272 6.29 -3.08 8.38
CA GLY A 272 7.48 -2.95 9.22
C GLY A 272 8.69 -2.42 8.47
N VAL A 273 9.81 -2.28 9.20
CA VAL A 273 11.06 -1.70 8.69
C VAL A 273 12.26 -2.62 8.93
N ASP A 274 13.31 -2.45 8.14
CA ASP A 274 14.62 -3.05 8.37
C ASP A 274 15.42 -2.30 9.45
N ALA A 275 16.64 -2.78 9.74
CA ALA A 275 17.52 -2.18 10.75
C ALA A 275 17.93 -0.72 10.45
N ASN A 276 17.72 -0.24 9.21
CA ASN A 276 17.98 1.14 8.80
C ASN A 276 16.68 1.96 8.68
N LEU A 277 15.59 1.49 9.29
CA LEU A 277 14.26 2.12 9.25
C LEU A 277 13.65 2.23 7.84
N LYS A 278 14.14 1.43 6.88
CA LYS A 278 13.54 1.38 5.54
C LYS A 278 12.40 0.38 5.54
N HIS A 279 11.27 0.76 4.94
CA HIS A 279 10.11 -0.12 4.83
C HIS A 279 10.47 -1.47 4.17
N ILE A 280 9.96 -2.56 4.76
CA ILE A 280 10.07 -3.92 4.20
C ILE A 280 9.14 -4.07 3.00
N ILE A 281 7.91 -3.57 3.13
CA ILE A 281 6.97 -3.38 2.02
C ILE A 281 7.34 -2.07 1.35
N LYS A 282 7.66 -2.09 0.06
CA LYS A 282 8.22 -0.94 -0.67
C LYS A 282 7.37 -0.60 -1.86
N ASP A 283 7.62 0.56 -2.42
CA ASP A 283 7.26 0.85 -3.81
C ASP A 283 8.29 0.19 -4.72
N GLN A 284 7.97 -1.04 -5.13
CA GLN A 284 8.86 -1.79 -6.01
C GLN A 284 8.94 -1.09 -7.36
N VAL A 285 10.10 -1.18 -8.01
CA VAL A 285 10.26 -0.61 -9.35
C VAL A 285 9.42 -1.42 -10.34
N ALA A 286 8.64 -0.73 -11.17
CA ALA A 286 7.85 -1.36 -12.21
C ALA A 286 8.76 -2.10 -13.21
N VAL A 287 8.28 -3.23 -13.72
CA VAL A 287 8.94 -3.97 -14.80
C VAL A 287 8.05 -4.05 -16.04
N ASN A 288 8.66 -4.09 -17.22
CA ASN A 288 7.91 -4.37 -18.45
C ASN A 288 7.58 -5.87 -18.60
N GLU A 289 6.96 -6.23 -19.72
CA GLU A 289 6.58 -7.60 -20.09
C GLU A 289 7.77 -8.53 -20.35
N LYS A 290 9.01 -8.01 -20.29
CA LYS A 290 10.27 -8.77 -20.35
C LYS A 290 11.00 -8.81 -19.01
N GLY A 291 10.42 -8.22 -17.95
CA GLY A 291 11.04 -8.16 -16.63
C GLY A 291 12.10 -7.07 -16.46
N TYR A 292 12.16 -6.08 -17.35
CA TYR A 292 13.16 -4.99 -17.27
C TYR A 292 12.60 -3.82 -16.46
N LEU A 293 13.43 -3.32 -15.54
CA LEU A 293 13.15 -2.23 -14.61
C LEU A 293 12.89 -0.92 -15.35
N ARG A 294 11.82 -0.23 -14.97
CA ARG A 294 11.36 0.99 -15.63
C ARG A 294 11.80 2.24 -14.86
N TYR A 295 12.39 3.18 -15.58
CA TYR A 295 12.76 4.51 -15.10
C TYR A 295 12.19 5.56 -16.04
N LYS A 296 11.90 6.75 -15.52
CA LYS A 296 11.36 7.86 -16.30
C LYS A 296 12.16 9.14 -16.10
N ASP A 297 12.30 9.91 -17.16
CA ASP A 297 12.82 11.27 -17.06
C ASP A 297 11.73 12.28 -16.65
N LYS A 298 12.10 13.57 -16.59
CA LYS A 298 11.18 14.68 -16.28
C LYS A 298 10.05 14.86 -17.31
N ASN A 299 10.22 14.36 -18.53
CA ASN A 299 9.24 14.42 -19.62
C ASN A 299 8.35 13.16 -19.65
N ASN A 300 8.42 12.31 -18.61
CA ASN A 300 7.75 11.03 -18.52
C ASN A 300 8.16 9.99 -19.59
N GLN A 301 9.26 10.21 -20.31
CA GLN A 301 9.82 9.23 -21.24
C GLN A 301 10.43 8.09 -20.46
N ALA A 302 10.08 6.86 -20.82
CA ALA A 302 10.47 5.66 -20.08
C ALA A 302 11.65 4.95 -20.74
N GLU A 303 12.62 4.54 -19.93
CA GLU A 303 13.71 3.65 -20.31
C GLU A 303 13.68 2.40 -19.44
N TYR A 304 14.15 1.28 -20.00
CA TYR A 304 14.08 -0.05 -19.39
C TYR A 304 15.46 -0.66 -19.22
N TYR A 305 15.73 -1.21 -18.04
CA TYR A 305 17.04 -1.72 -17.68
C TYR A 305 16.97 -3.16 -17.15
N THR A 306 17.98 -3.97 -17.48
CA THR A 306 18.15 -5.32 -16.95
C THR A 306 18.77 -5.35 -15.55
N ARG A 307 19.31 -4.21 -15.09
CA ARG A 307 19.85 -3.98 -13.74
C ARG A 307 19.43 -2.61 -13.22
N PRO A 308 19.41 -2.38 -11.90
CA PRO A 308 19.27 -1.03 -11.36
C PRO A 308 20.42 -0.14 -11.87
N PRO A 309 20.13 1.02 -12.48
CA PRO A 309 21.13 2.02 -12.76
C PRO A 309 21.70 2.60 -11.45
N SER A 310 22.95 3.03 -11.49
CA SER A 310 23.60 3.80 -10.43
C SER A 310 22.99 5.19 -10.30
N GLN A 311 23.17 5.84 -9.14
CA GLN A 311 22.68 7.20 -8.94
C GLN A 311 23.31 8.20 -9.93
N GLN A 312 24.57 7.97 -10.32
CA GLN A 312 25.25 8.79 -11.33
C GLN A 312 24.58 8.67 -12.71
N GLU A 313 24.28 7.45 -13.16
CA GLU A 313 23.57 7.19 -14.42
C GLU A 313 22.19 7.88 -14.42
N LEU A 314 21.47 7.79 -13.30
CA LEU A 314 20.17 8.44 -13.13
C LEU A 314 20.27 9.97 -13.18
N ASN A 315 21.24 10.56 -12.45
CA ASN A 315 21.44 12.01 -12.41
C ASN A 315 21.81 12.56 -13.79
N GLN A 316 22.69 11.87 -14.53
CA GLN A 316 23.10 12.27 -15.88
C GLN A 316 21.93 12.32 -16.86
N LYS A 317 20.99 11.38 -16.73
CA LYS A 317 19.80 11.31 -17.59
C LYS A 317 18.58 12.03 -17.02
N GLY A 318 18.69 12.62 -15.83
CA GLY A 318 17.55 13.19 -15.09
C GLY A 318 16.42 12.18 -14.87
N GLN A 319 16.77 10.90 -14.67
CA GLN A 319 15.83 9.81 -14.53
C GLN A 319 15.53 9.49 -13.06
N ARG A 320 14.29 9.05 -12.82
CA ARG A 320 13.82 8.55 -11.52
C ARG A 320 13.15 7.19 -11.68
N LYS A 321 13.14 6.42 -10.59
CA LYS A 321 12.43 5.13 -10.50
C LYS A 321 10.94 5.35 -10.78
N GLN A 322 10.32 4.47 -11.56
CA GLN A 322 8.87 4.38 -11.66
C GLN A 322 8.40 3.23 -10.76
N GLY A 323 7.60 3.53 -9.74
CA GLY A 323 6.97 2.51 -8.91
C GLY A 323 5.99 1.65 -9.70
N ALA A 324 5.80 0.41 -9.25
CA ALA A 324 4.85 -0.57 -9.76
C ALA A 324 3.42 -0.23 -9.31
N TYR A 325 2.97 0.97 -9.67
CA TYR A 325 1.65 1.51 -9.33
C TYR A 325 0.62 1.21 -10.42
N GLY A 326 -0.53 0.69 -10.05
CA GLY A 326 -1.60 0.32 -10.94
C GLY A 326 -1.43 -1.07 -11.54
N LEU A 327 -2.55 -1.64 -11.94
CA LEU A 327 -2.69 -3.07 -12.15
C LEU A 327 -1.72 -3.66 -13.19
N ARG A 328 -1.47 -2.98 -14.30
CA ARG A 328 -0.51 -3.46 -15.32
C ARG A 328 0.87 -3.72 -14.72
N TRP A 329 1.37 -2.78 -13.92
CA TRP A 329 2.73 -2.88 -13.37
C TRP A 329 2.80 -3.86 -12.22
N ILE A 330 1.75 -3.95 -11.40
CA ILE A 330 1.58 -4.99 -10.38
C ILE A 330 1.60 -6.39 -11.01
N MET A 331 0.77 -6.64 -12.03
CA MET A 331 0.70 -7.95 -12.69
C MET A 331 2.01 -8.29 -13.41
N ASN A 332 2.70 -7.30 -13.98
CA ASN A 332 4.03 -7.53 -14.54
C ASN A 332 5.05 -7.88 -13.45
N LEU A 333 5.04 -7.18 -12.31
CA LEU A 333 5.93 -7.46 -11.18
C LEU A 333 5.70 -8.86 -10.61
N ALA A 334 4.45 -9.33 -10.61
CA ALA A 334 4.06 -10.65 -10.11
C ALA A 334 4.63 -11.82 -10.92
N ARG A 335 4.93 -11.62 -12.21
CA ARG A 335 5.41 -12.67 -13.11
C ARG A 335 6.87 -13.03 -12.85
N THR A 336 7.18 -14.31 -12.97
CA THR A 336 8.55 -14.82 -12.96
C THR A 336 9.13 -14.78 -14.38
N TYR A 337 10.01 -13.83 -14.66
CA TYR A 337 10.72 -13.77 -15.95
C TYR A 337 12.01 -14.59 -15.89
N LYS A 338 12.36 -15.22 -17.01
CA LYS A 338 13.63 -15.91 -17.19
C LYS A 338 14.43 -15.26 -18.32
N ASP A 339 15.73 -15.14 -18.14
CA ASP A 339 16.63 -14.76 -19.21
C ASP A 339 16.80 -15.88 -20.25
N LYS A 340 17.55 -15.61 -21.32
CA LYS A 340 17.85 -16.59 -22.39
C LYS A 340 18.58 -17.84 -21.91
N ASN A 341 19.20 -17.80 -20.74
CA ASN A 341 19.94 -18.91 -20.12
C ASN A 341 19.07 -19.65 -19.08
N GLY A 342 17.80 -19.26 -18.90
CA GLY A 342 16.88 -19.86 -17.94
C GLY A 342 16.98 -19.30 -16.53
N ASN A 343 17.81 -18.28 -16.27
CA ASN A 343 17.94 -17.69 -14.94
C ASN A 343 16.74 -16.79 -14.63
N THR A 344 16.17 -16.95 -13.44
CA THR A 344 15.06 -16.11 -12.97
C THR A 344 15.53 -14.69 -12.68
N SER A 345 14.79 -13.70 -13.18
CA SER A 345 15.02 -12.29 -12.85
C SER A 345 14.85 -12.05 -11.35
N PRO A 346 15.82 -11.42 -10.67
CA PRO A 346 15.69 -11.08 -9.25
C PRO A 346 14.78 -9.86 -9.00
N TYR A 347 14.28 -9.24 -10.07
CA TYR A 347 13.54 -7.97 -10.04
C TYR A 347 12.03 -8.14 -10.24
N SER A 348 11.52 -9.36 -10.08
CA SER A 348 10.12 -9.74 -10.32
C SER A 348 9.78 -11.04 -9.59
N GLY A 349 8.52 -11.45 -9.66
CA GLY A 349 8.01 -12.68 -9.06
C GLY A 349 7.46 -12.47 -7.65
N PRO A 350 7.02 -13.56 -6.99
CA PRO A 350 6.35 -13.50 -5.69
C PRO A 350 7.13 -12.76 -4.61
N LYS A 351 8.45 -12.95 -4.57
CA LYS A 351 9.32 -12.28 -3.60
C LYS A 351 9.20 -10.75 -3.64
N LEU A 352 9.04 -10.16 -4.81
CA LEU A 352 8.90 -8.71 -4.94
C LEU A 352 7.43 -8.26 -4.88
N ALA A 353 6.52 -9.00 -5.52
CA ALA A 353 5.12 -8.61 -5.57
C ALA A 353 4.44 -8.66 -4.19
N THR A 354 4.79 -9.63 -3.34
CA THR A 354 4.33 -9.69 -1.94
C THR A 354 4.97 -8.64 -1.03
N LYS A 355 5.94 -7.88 -1.54
CA LYS A 355 6.62 -6.77 -0.87
C LYS A 355 6.39 -5.44 -1.57
N ASN A 356 5.32 -5.33 -2.37
CA ASN A 356 4.90 -4.12 -3.06
C ASN A 356 3.61 -3.56 -2.42
N ALA A 357 3.62 -2.32 -1.93
CA ALA A 357 2.47 -1.75 -1.24
C ALA A 357 1.21 -1.72 -2.13
N ASP A 358 1.37 -1.32 -3.39
CA ASP A 358 0.23 -1.26 -4.32
C ASP A 358 -0.32 -2.65 -4.67
N SER A 359 0.53 -3.69 -4.71
CA SER A 359 0.07 -5.08 -4.86
C SER A 359 -0.79 -5.51 -3.67
N LEU A 360 -0.34 -5.20 -2.45
CA LEU A 360 -1.08 -5.52 -1.23
C LEU A 360 -2.43 -4.78 -1.21
N ALA A 361 -2.41 -3.48 -1.51
CA ALA A 361 -3.58 -2.63 -1.48
C ALA A 361 -4.62 -3.04 -2.54
N VAL A 362 -4.19 -3.30 -3.79
CA VAL A 362 -5.08 -3.74 -4.87
C VAL A 362 -5.64 -5.14 -4.59
N PHE A 363 -4.85 -6.06 -4.02
CA PHE A 363 -5.36 -7.38 -3.63
C PHE A 363 -6.46 -7.24 -2.58
N SER A 364 -6.27 -6.43 -1.54
CA SER A 364 -7.31 -6.17 -0.54
C SER A 364 -8.58 -5.61 -1.16
N PHE A 365 -8.44 -4.71 -2.14
CA PHE A 365 -9.58 -4.14 -2.83
C PHE A 365 -10.33 -5.17 -3.68
N MET A 366 -9.61 -6.05 -4.38
CA MET A 366 -10.22 -7.19 -5.08
C MET A 366 -10.97 -8.12 -4.13
N MET A 367 -10.45 -8.35 -2.93
CA MET A 367 -11.09 -9.21 -1.94
C MET A 367 -12.30 -8.55 -1.28
N TYR A 368 -12.25 -7.24 -1.08
CA TYR A 368 -13.37 -6.48 -0.54
C TYR A 368 -14.54 -6.35 -1.53
N LEU A 369 -14.25 -6.15 -2.81
CA LEU A 369 -15.23 -6.12 -3.91
C LEU A 369 -15.62 -7.54 -4.34
N ASP A 370 -16.11 -8.33 -3.40
CA ASP A 370 -16.34 -9.76 -3.55
C ASP A 370 -17.57 -10.15 -4.38
N GLN A 371 -18.30 -9.19 -4.94
CA GLN A 371 -19.42 -9.43 -5.85
C GLN A 371 -18.98 -9.84 -7.27
N PHE A 372 -17.72 -9.62 -7.63
CA PHE A 372 -17.16 -9.98 -8.93
C PHE A 372 -15.83 -10.72 -8.80
N ASP A 373 -15.41 -11.35 -9.89
CA ASP A 373 -14.05 -11.82 -10.09
C ASP A 373 -13.24 -10.78 -10.88
N TRP A 374 -12.29 -10.14 -10.20
CA TRP A 374 -11.42 -9.10 -10.76
C TRP A 374 -10.07 -9.63 -11.28
N SER A 375 -9.83 -10.94 -11.20
CA SER A 375 -8.51 -11.52 -11.52
C SER A 375 -8.13 -11.42 -13.00
N LYS A 376 -9.10 -11.20 -13.89
CA LYS A 376 -8.87 -11.07 -15.33
C LYS A 376 -8.61 -9.61 -15.69
N ASN A 377 -7.34 -9.19 -15.61
CA ASN A 377 -6.89 -7.83 -15.93
C ASN A 377 -7.63 -6.72 -15.16
N GLY A 378 -8.25 -7.04 -14.02
CA GLY A 378 -8.96 -6.07 -13.20
C GLY A 378 -10.34 -5.71 -13.72
N ASP A 379 -10.88 -6.43 -14.70
CA ASP A 379 -12.23 -6.20 -15.18
C ASP A 379 -13.20 -7.05 -14.37
N ALA A 380 -14.32 -6.47 -13.92
CA ALA A 380 -15.37 -7.18 -13.21
C ALA A 380 -15.92 -8.30 -14.08
N GLN A 381 -15.74 -9.55 -13.66
CA GLN A 381 -16.35 -10.72 -14.29
C GLN A 381 -17.38 -11.35 -13.35
N ASP A 382 -18.41 -11.95 -13.93
CA ASP A 382 -19.26 -12.87 -13.20
C ASP A 382 -18.49 -14.16 -12.84
N PHE A 383 -19.12 -15.03 -12.04
CA PHE A 383 -18.51 -16.29 -11.64
C PHE A 383 -18.70 -17.42 -12.65
N THR A 384 -19.34 -17.17 -13.80
CA THR A 384 -19.61 -18.18 -14.84
C THR A 384 -18.30 -18.78 -15.34
N ARG A 385 -17.28 -17.93 -15.57
CA ARG A 385 -15.95 -18.37 -15.99
C ARG A 385 -15.30 -19.34 -14.98
N LEU A 386 -15.42 -19.03 -13.69
CA LEU A 386 -14.85 -19.86 -12.62
C LEU A 386 -15.61 -21.18 -12.47
N ARG A 387 -16.95 -21.13 -12.51
CA ARG A 387 -17.81 -22.31 -12.51
C ARG A 387 -17.48 -23.26 -13.66
N ASN A 388 -17.36 -22.74 -14.89
CA ASN A 388 -16.95 -23.52 -16.05
C ASN A 388 -15.56 -24.13 -15.89
N LYS A 389 -14.57 -23.37 -15.38
CA LYS A 389 -13.21 -23.88 -15.11
C LYS A 389 -13.19 -25.01 -14.08
N LEU A 390 -14.15 -25.01 -13.15
CA LEU A 390 -14.29 -26.03 -12.12
C LEU A 390 -15.12 -27.24 -12.57
N GLY A 391 -15.76 -27.18 -13.75
CA GLY A 391 -16.68 -28.22 -14.24
C GLY A 391 -18.06 -28.16 -13.57
N LEU A 392 -18.40 -27.03 -12.96
CA LEU A 392 -19.69 -26.76 -12.34
C LEU A 392 -20.62 -26.19 -13.41
N ASN A 393 -21.21 -27.07 -14.22
CA ASN A 393 -22.27 -26.64 -15.13
C ASN A 393 -23.56 -26.37 -14.33
N PRO A 394 -24.38 -25.38 -14.73
CA PRO A 394 -25.68 -25.13 -14.10
C PRO A 394 -26.63 -26.33 -14.21
#